data_AF-A0A2U1RNQ1-F1
#
_entry.id   AF-A0A2U1RNQ1-F1
#
_cell.length_a   1.000
_cell.length_b   1.000
_cell.length_c   1.000
_cell.angle_alpha   90.00
_cell.angle_beta   90.00
_cell.angle_gamma   90.00
#
_symmetry.space_group_name_H-M   'P 1'
#
loop_
_entity.id
_entity.type
_entity.pdbx_description
1 polymer ?
#
loop_
_entity_poly.entity_id
_entity_poly.type
_entity_poly.pdbx_seq_one_letter_code
_entity_poly.pdbx_strand_id
1 'polypeptide(L)'
;MQGLQTVGLPTCTVGEIQNRADLVVYWGSNPAEAHPRHPSRYAVTAKGLFTPTGKKGRTIITIDVRPTASARMADIAFQITPNTDYEVATSLTALVNGHELNRAEVGGVPVAEWKALADKLKNCKFGIICWGMGITMSRGKTMNAIALLKLAQALNRFTKFSGMPMRGHGNVVGIAQVLTWQTGYPFAVNFSRGYPRYNPGEFSVADLVARREVDAAMIMAADAVGHLPGRTSEHLRSIPLIAIDPKESDTTKVATVVIPVAQSAVAAAGMQYRMDHIPLKQKKVVDSPWPTDREVLEQIIAKVVAMKNGK
;
A
#
# COMPACT_ATOMS: atom_id res chain seq x y z
N MET A 1 -3.63 -3.60 -5.60
CA MET A 1 -3.47 -3.26 -7.03
C MET A 1 -4.55 -3.89 -7.87
N GLN A 2 -4.83 -5.19 -7.73
CA GLN A 2 -5.93 -5.86 -8.45
C GLN A 2 -7.28 -5.12 -8.34
N GLY A 3 -7.67 -4.67 -7.13
CA GLY A 3 -8.95 -3.95 -6.97
C GLY A 3 -9.03 -2.63 -7.73
N LEU A 4 -7.90 -1.93 -7.90
CA LEU A 4 -7.81 -0.68 -8.65
C LEU A 4 -8.00 -0.94 -10.16
N GLN A 5 -7.49 -2.07 -10.65
CA GLN A 5 -7.62 -2.46 -12.05
C GLN A 5 -9.07 -2.85 -12.39
N THR A 6 -9.84 -3.35 -11.43
CA THR A 6 -11.24 -3.76 -11.65
C THR A 6 -12.21 -2.59 -11.68
N VAL A 7 -12.07 -1.61 -10.77
CA VAL A 7 -13.08 -0.54 -10.61
C VAL A 7 -12.51 0.87 -10.75
N GLY A 8 -11.21 1.03 -11.01
CA GLY A 8 -10.54 2.33 -11.04
C GLY A 8 -10.17 2.87 -9.66
N LEU A 9 -9.45 3.99 -9.64
CA LEU A 9 -8.99 4.68 -8.43
C LEU A 9 -9.31 6.17 -8.49
N PRO A 10 -10.41 6.64 -7.87
CA PRO A 10 -10.63 8.08 -7.69
C PRO A 10 -9.71 8.59 -6.57
N THR A 11 -8.50 9.03 -6.90
CA THR A 11 -7.50 9.54 -5.94
C THR A 11 -7.18 11.02 -6.13
N CYS A 12 -6.31 11.56 -5.28
CA CYS A 12 -5.77 12.91 -5.32
C CYS A 12 -4.34 12.92 -4.76
N THR A 13 -3.65 14.07 -4.81
CA THR A 13 -2.35 14.22 -4.13
C THR A 13 -2.53 14.47 -2.64
N VAL A 14 -1.51 14.21 -1.82
CA VAL A 14 -1.58 14.57 -0.39
C VAL A 14 -1.68 16.10 -0.17
N GLY A 15 -1.32 16.90 -1.18
CA GLY A 15 -1.53 18.34 -1.17
C GLY A 15 -3.02 18.73 -1.29
N GLU A 16 -3.81 17.95 -2.03
CA GLU A 16 -5.27 18.13 -2.06
C GLU A 16 -5.90 17.78 -0.71
N ILE A 17 -5.43 16.71 -0.06
CA ILE A 17 -5.85 16.37 1.31
C ILE A 17 -5.51 17.51 2.28
N GLN A 18 -4.29 18.05 2.19
CA GLN A 18 -3.86 19.16 3.03
C GLN A 18 -4.71 20.41 2.80
N ASN A 19 -5.06 20.74 1.57
CA ASN A 19 -5.70 22.00 1.27
C ASN A 19 -7.22 21.98 1.35
N ARG A 20 -7.85 20.83 1.11
CA ARG A 20 -9.31 20.77 0.89
C ARG A 20 -10.05 19.83 1.83
N ALA A 21 -9.43 18.75 2.29
CA ALA A 21 -10.16 17.70 2.99
C ALA A 21 -10.65 18.15 4.37
N ASP A 22 -11.97 18.30 4.50
CA ASP A 22 -12.67 18.57 5.75
C ASP A 22 -13.19 17.29 6.42
N LEU A 23 -13.13 16.14 5.73
CA LEU A 23 -13.40 14.82 6.30
C LEU A 23 -12.32 13.82 5.90
N VAL A 24 -11.72 13.16 6.89
CA VAL A 24 -10.66 12.16 6.70
C VAL A 24 -11.06 10.86 7.39
N VAL A 25 -11.15 9.78 6.63
CA VAL A 25 -11.38 8.42 7.14
C VAL A 25 -10.07 7.64 7.06
N TYR A 26 -9.61 7.10 8.19
CA TYR A 26 -8.56 6.09 8.25
C TYR A 26 -9.18 4.72 8.48
N TRP A 27 -9.13 3.85 7.47
CA TRP A 27 -9.77 2.54 7.50
C TRP A 27 -8.74 1.41 7.46
N GLY A 28 -8.69 0.59 8.51
CA GLY A 28 -7.72 -0.51 8.63
C GLY A 28 -6.28 -0.01 8.52
N SER A 29 -6.02 1.19 9.04
CA SER A 29 -4.72 1.87 8.99
C SER A 29 -4.43 2.57 10.30
N ASN A 30 -3.21 2.40 10.82
CA ASN A 30 -2.71 3.08 12.00
C ASN A 30 -1.60 4.08 11.61
N PRO A 31 -1.93 5.23 10.97
CA PRO A 31 -0.93 6.20 10.53
C PRO A 31 -0.08 6.78 11.68
N ALA A 32 -0.56 6.79 12.93
CA ALA A 32 0.24 7.22 14.08
C ALA A 32 1.56 6.44 14.21
N GLU A 33 1.56 5.15 13.86
CA GLU A 33 2.72 4.26 13.97
C GLU A 33 3.34 3.96 12.60
N ALA A 34 2.50 3.66 11.60
CA ALA A 34 2.98 3.22 10.28
C ALA A 34 3.41 4.38 9.38
N HIS A 35 2.81 5.57 9.55
CA HIS A 35 3.13 6.77 8.77
C HIS A 35 3.15 8.00 9.68
N PRO A 36 4.03 8.09 10.69
CA PRO A 36 3.85 9.00 11.84
C PRO A 36 3.70 10.48 11.48
N ARG A 37 4.29 10.92 10.36
CA ARG A 37 4.21 12.31 9.87
C ARG A 37 3.05 12.57 8.91
N HIS A 38 2.31 11.55 8.48
CA HIS A 38 1.18 11.73 7.57
C HIS A 38 0.05 12.56 8.22
N PRO A 39 -0.42 12.24 9.45
CA PRO A 39 -1.43 13.06 10.11
C PRO A 39 -1.02 14.52 10.27
N SER A 40 0.23 14.78 10.65
CA SER A 40 0.68 16.14 10.93
C SER A 40 1.01 16.95 9.68
N ARG A 41 1.51 16.32 8.62
CA ARG A 41 1.88 17.01 7.37
C ARG A 41 0.71 17.21 6.42
N TYR A 42 -0.26 16.29 6.38
CA TYR A 42 -1.21 16.25 5.26
C TYR A 42 -2.69 16.18 5.64
N ALA A 43 -3.06 15.58 6.77
CA ALA A 43 -4.44 15.12 6.93
C ALA A 43 -5.18 15.56 8.20
N VAL A 44 -4.51 15.63 9.35
CA VAL A 44 -5.16 15.86 10.65
C VAL A 44 -4.86 17.26 11.16
N THR A 45 -3.61 17.58 11.48
CA THR A 45 -3.26 18.90 12.06
C THR A 45 -2.79 19.90 11.02
N ALA A 46 -2.59 19.47 9.78
CA ALA A 46 -2.10 20.32 8.70
C ALA A 46 -3.09 21.44 8.38
N LYS A 47 -2.60 22.68 8.36
CA LYS A 47 -3.35 23.83 7.86
C LYS A 47 -3.19 23.90 6.35
N GLY A 48 -4.28 24.22 5.67
CA GLY A 48 -4.31 24.34 4.22
C GLY A 48 -5.27 25.42 3.76
N LEU A 49 -5.31 25.63 2.44
CA LEU A 49 -6.00 26.77 1.84
C LEU A 49 -7.49 26.89 2.22
N PHE A 50 -8.23 25.78 2.18
CA PHE A 50 -9.66 25.73 2.52
C PHE A 50 -9.93 25.10 3.89
N THR A 51 -8.87 24.70 4.60
CA THR A 51 -8.92 24.19 5.99
C THR A 51 -7.89 24.94 6.86
N PRO A 52 -8.03 26.27 7.02
CA PRO A 52 -6.99 27.10 7.68
C PRO A 52 -6.87 26.82 9.19
N THR A 53 -7.91 26.27 9.80
CA THR A 53 -7.96 25.91 11.22
C THR A 53 -7.37 24.53 11.53
N GLY A 54 -6.84 23.82 10.52
CA GLY A 54 -6.23 22.49 10.68
C GLY A 54 -7.23 21.50 11.29
N LYS A 55 -6.84 20.82 12.38
CA LYS A 55 -7.68 19.79 13.03
C LYS A 55 -9.10 20.27 13.35
N LYS A 56 -9.27 21.51 13.81
CA LYS A 56 -10.60 22.04 14.17
C LYS A 56 -11.54 22.19 12.97
N GLY A 57 -11.00 22.28 11.75
CA GLY A 57 -11.77 22.36 10.51
C GLY A 57 -11.97 21.02 9.82
N ARG A 58 -11.69 19.91 10.51
CA ARG A 58 -11.73 18.56 9.95
C ARG A 58 -12.49 17.63 10.88
N THR A 59 -13.23 16.69 10.29
CA THR A 59 -13.76 15.52 10.99
C THR A 59 -12.89 14.32 10.69
N ILE A 60 -12.30 13.72 11.72
CA ILE A 60 -11.39 12.58 11.62
C ILE A 60 -12.13 11.34 12.09
N ILE A 61 -12.20 10.34 11.23
CA ILE A 61 -12.88 9.07 11.49
C ILE A 61 -11.86 7.94 11.40
N THR A 62 -11.89 7.01 12.36
CA THR A 62 -11.14 5.75 12.26
C THR A 62 -12.09 4.57 12.26
N ILE A 63 -11.84 3.61 11.37
CA ILE A 63 -12.53 2.31 11.34
C ILE A 63 -11.46 1.24 11.41
N ASP A 64 -11.37 0.56 12.55
CA ASP A 64 -10.35 -0.46 12.82
C ASP A 64 -10.93 -1.53 13.76
N VAL A 65 -10.28 -2.69 13.85
CA VAL A 65 -10.68 -3.77 14.76
C VAL A 65 -10.10 -3.58 16.16
N ARG A 66 -9.14 -2.66 16.31
CA ARG A 66 -8.48 -2.31 17.57
C ARG A 66 -8.59 -0.82 17.89
N PRO A 67 -8.60 -0.43 19.17
CA PRO A 67 -8.44 0.96 19.59
C PRO A 67 -6.97 1.41 19.42
N THR A 68 -6.55 1.66 18.19
CA THR A 68 -5.16 2.00 17.86
C THR A 68 -4.74 3.38 18.36
N ALA A 69 -3.44 3.69 18.34
CA ALA A 69 -2.94 5.04 18.60
C ALA A 69 -3.58 6.11 17.70
N SER A 70 -4.01 5.73 16.49
CA SER A 70 -4.73 6.64 15.57
C SER A 70 -6.17 6.90 15.98
N ALA A 71 -6.82 6.01 16.75
CA ALA A 71 -8.16 6.29 17.28
C ALA A 71 -8.15 7.49 18.24
N ARG A 72 -7.04 7.74 18.96
CA ARG A 72 -6.89 8.89 19.87
C ARG A 72 -6.87 10.25 19.18
N MET A 73 -6.59 10.30 17.87
CA MET A 73 -6.66 11.54 17.10
C MET A 73 -7.98 11.72 16.36
N ALA A 74 -8.85 10.70 16.35
CA ALA A 74 -10.14 10.71 15.70
C ALA A 74 -11.20 11.43 16.54
N ASP A 75 -12.15 12.07 15.86
CA ASP A 75 -13.37 12.59 16.48
C ASP A 75 -14.43 11.48 16.60
N ILE A 76 -14.38 10.49 15.71
CA ILE A 76 -15.26 9.32 15.70
C ILE A 76 -14.41 8.06 15.45
N ALA A 77 -14.52 7.08 16.34
CA ALA A 77 -13.82 5.80 16.19
C ALA A 77 -14.81 4.64 16.20
N PHE A 78 -14.88 3.90 15.10
CA PHE A 78 -15.63 2.66 14.99
C PHE A 78 -14.70 1.49 15.23
N GLN A 79 -15.02 0.68 16.25
CA GLN A 79 -14.36 -0.60 16.48
C GLN A 79 -15.22 -1.71 15.88
N ILE A 80 -14.83 -2.22 14.71
CA ILE A 80 -15.59 -3.25 14.00
C ILE A 80 -15.11 -4.67 14.34
N THR A 81 -15.98 -5.65 14.17
CA THR A 81 -15.63 -7.06 14.29
C THR A 81 -14.58 -7.45 13.23
N PRO A 82 -13.52 -8.21 13.59
CA PRO A 82 -12.54 -8.67 12.62
C PRO A 82 -13.16 -9.37 11.40
N ASN A 83 -12.61 -9.09 10.21
CA ASN A 83 -13.05 -9.66 8.93
C ASN A 83 -14.46 -9.25 8.47
N THR A 84 -14.96 -8.10 8.92
CA THR A 84 -16.28 -7.56 8.50
C THR A 84 -16.19 -6.28 7.65
N ASP A 85 -14.98 -5.90 7.21
CA ASP A 85 -14.75 -4.68 6.42
C ASP A 85 -15.58 -4.63 5.14
N TYR A 86 -15.72 -5.77 4.45
CA TYR A 86 -16.51 -5.87 3.22
C TYR A 86 -17.98 -5.58 3.47
N GLU A 87 -18.56 -6.22 4.49
CA GLU A 87 -19.93 -6.04 4.91
C GLU A 87 -20.15 -4.58 5.31
N VAL A 88 -19.28 -3.98 6.12
CA VAL A 88 -19.41 -2.56 6.53
C VAL A 88 -19.33 -1.63 5.32
N ALA A 89 -18.35 -1.79 4.42
CA ALA A 89 -18.18 -0.92 3.25
C ALA A 89 -19.36 -1.02 2.26
N THR A 90 -19.87 -2.23 2.01
CA THR A 90 -21.05 -2.44 1.14
C THR A 90 -22.33 -1.92 1.77
N SER A 91 -22.46 -2.00 3.10
CA SER A 91 -23.57 -1.42 3.87
C SER A 91 -23.60 0.10 3.77
N LEU A 92 -22.45 0.75 3.98
CA LEU A 92 -22.33 2.20 3.80
C LEU A 92 -22.66 2.60 2.36
N THR A 93 -22.22 1.82 1.37
CA THR A 93 -22.57 2.08 -0.03
C THR A 93 -24.07 2.00 -0.26
N ALA A 94 -24.76 1.00 0.33
CA ALA A 94 -26.21 0.87 0.23
C ALA A 94 -26.94 2.04 0.90
N LEU A 95 -26.52 2.44 2.11
CA LEU A 95 -27.07 3.59 2.84
C LEU A 95 -26.86 4.91 2.11
N VAL A 96 -25.68 5.11 1.51
CA VAL A 96 -25.38 6.28 0.66
C VAL A 96 -26.32 6.35 -0.54
N ASN A 97 -26.76 5.20 -1.05
CA ASN A 97 -27.71 5.11 -2.17
C ASN A 97 -29.18 5.19 -1.74
N GLY A 98 -29.46 5.42 -0.46
CA GLY A 98 -30.82 5.53 0.07
C GLY A 98 -31.52 4.19 0.29
N HIS A 99 -30.80 3.06 0.27
CA HIS A 99 -31.37 1.77 0.63
C HIS A 99 -31.42 1.59 2.15
N GLU A 100 -32.47 0.95 2.64
CA GLU A 100 -32.57 0.52 4.04
C GLU A 100 -31.89 -0.83 4.24
N LEU A 101 -31.38 -1.06 5.46
CA LEU A 101 -30.75 -2.31 5.84
C LEU A 101 -31.69 -3.09 6.76
N ASN A 102 -32.08 -4.29 6.36
CA ASN A 102 -32.91 -5.17 7.19
C ASN A 102 -32.06 -5.96 8.21
N ARG A 103 -31.41 -5.24 9.14
CA ARG A 103 -30.61 -5.80 10.25
C ARG A 103 -30.36 -4.75 11.31
N ALA A 104 -30.17 -5.18 12.55
CA ALA A 104 -29.89 -4.29 13.67
C ALA A 104 -28.47 -3.71 13.66
N GLU A 105 -27.47 -4.51 13.25
CA GLU A 105 -26.05 -4.15 13.27
C GLU A 105 -25.28 -4.71 12.07
N VAL A 106 -24.11 -4.12 11.79
CA VAL A 106 -23.13 -4.59 10.81
C VAL A 106 -21.74 -4.45 11.39
N GLY A 107 -20.94 -5.51 11.32
CA GLY A 107 -19.58 -5.49 11.85
C GLY A 107 -19.52 -5.18 13.35
N GLY A 108 -20.54 -5.58 14.11
CA GLY A 108 -20.65 -5.32 15.55
C GLY A 108 -21.03 -3.87 15.90
N VAL A 109 -21.47 -3.06 14.94
CA VAL A 109 -21.89 -1.66 15.14
C VAL A 109 -23.34 -1.49 14.67
N PRO A 110 -24.22 -0.84 15.46
CA PRO A 110 -25.61 -0.57 15.10
C PRO A 110 -25.77 0.13 13.75
N VAL A 111 -26.79 -0.26 12.97
CA VAL A 111 -27.10 0.36 11.67
C VAL A 111 -27.38 1.86 11.78
N ALA A 112 -27.93 2.32 12.91
CA ALA A 112 -28.17 3.74 13.16
C ALA A 112 -26.87 4.57 13.11
N GLU A 113 -25.76 4.03 13.62
CA GLU A 113 -24.46 4.70 13.59
C GLU A 113 -23.89 4.73 12.17
N TRP A 114 -24.06 3.65 11.40
CA TRP A 114 -23.69 3.63 9.99
C TRP A 114 -24.50 4.60 9.14
N LYS A 115 -25.78 4.79 9.46
CA LYS A 115 -26.64 5.79 8.82
C LYS A 115 -26.14 7.21 9.13
N ALA A 116 -25.83 7.50 10.39
CA ALA A 116 -25.24 8.78 10.80
C ALA A 116 -23.89 9.03 10.13
N LEU A 117 -23.04 7.99 9.99
CA LEU A 117 -21.79 8.10 9.24
C LEU A 117 -22.05 8.38 7.76
N ALA A 118 -22.93 7.63 7.10
CA ALA A 118 -23.28 7.83 5.69
C ALA A 118 -23.77 9.27 5.43
N ASP A 119 -24.58 9.84 6.33
CA ASP A 119 -25.01 11.23 6.23
C ASP A 119 -23.86 12.23 6.41
N LYS A 120 -22.92 11.99 7.35
CA LYS A 120 -21.70 12.81 7.46
C LYS A 120 -20.84 12.73 6.20
N LEU A 121 -20.66 11.54 5.63
CA LEU A 121 -19.87 11.33 4.42
C LEU A 121 -20.47 12.05 3.21
N LYS A 122 -21.81 12.09 3.07
CA LYS A 122 -22.49 12.82 1.99
C LYS A 122 -22.40 14.33 2.13
N ASN A 123 -22.33 14.86 3.35
CA ASN A 123 -22.41 16.29 3.65
C ASN A 123 -21.06 17.00 3.83
N CYS A 124 -19.92 16.30 3.72
CA CYS A 124 -18.62 16.96 3.72
C CYS A 124 -18.39 17.75 2.41
N LYS A 125 -17.37 18.62 2.36
CA LYS A 125 -16.97 19.34 1.15
C LYS A 125 -15.95 18.58 0.31
N PHE A 126 -15.00 17.93 0.99
CA PHE A 126 -13.99 17.09 0.37
C PHE A 126 -13.64 15.95 1.34
N GLY A 127 -14.08 14.74 1.00
CA GLY A 127 -13.78 13.54 1.75
C GLY A 127 -12.60 12.74 1.19
N ILE A 128 -11.83 12.12 2.07
CA ILE A 128 -10.79 11.14 1.71
C ILE A 128 -10.92 9.88 2.57
N ILE A 129 -10.93 8.71 1.92
CA ILE A 129 -10.72 7.42 2.60
C ILE A 129 -9.27 7.00 2.40
N CYS A 130 -8.48 7.05 3.47
CA CYS A 130 -7.14 6.49 3.54
C CYS A 130 -7.21 5.08 4.11
N TRP A 131 -6.70 4.07 3.42
CA TRP A 131 -6.75 2.69 3.91
C TRP A 131 -5.41 1.97 3.93
N GLY A 132 -5.25 1.03 4.86
CA GLY A 132 -4.00 0.32 5.10
C GLY A 132 -4.12 -1.19 4.96
N MET A 133 -3.22 -1.89 5.66
CA MET A 133 -3.10 -3.35 5.60
C MET A 133 -4.28 -4.08 6.24
N GLY A 134 -5.04 -3.43 7.14
CA GLY A 134 -6.27 -3.99 7.70
C GLY A 134 -7.34 -4.26 6.64
N ILE A 135 -7.27 -3.56 5.49
CA ILE A 135 -8.13 -3.82 4.33
C ILE A 135 -7.52 -4.87 3.40
N THR A 136 -6.21 -4.78 3.13
CA THR A 136 -5.59 -5.59 2.07
C THR A 136 -5.18 -7.00 2.51
N MET A 137 -5.04 -7.23 3.82
CA MET A 137 -4.61 -8.53 4.38
C MET A 137 -5.67 -9.26 5.21
N SER A 138 -6.83 -8.65 5.47
CA SER A 138 -7.97 -9.33 6.09
C SER A 138 -8.73 -10.21 5.08
N ARG A 139 -9.69 -11.01 5.58
CA ARG A 139 -10.59 -11.80 4.72
C ARG A 139 -11.22 -10.91 3.67
N GLY A 140 -11.25 -11.37 2.41
CA GLY A 140 -11.72 -10.60 1.26
C GLY A 140 -10.59 -9.92 0.49
N LYS A 141 -9.50 -9.48 1.15
CA LYS A 141 -8.30 -8.88 0.53
C LYS A 141 -8.64 -7.80 -0.51
N THR A 142 -8.54 -8.16 -1.79
CA THR A 142 -8.87 -7.31 -2.93
C THR A 142 -10.32 -6.83 -2.92
N MET A 143 -11.26 -7.67 -2.49
CA MET A 143 -12.69 -7.33 -2.45
C MET A 143 -13.00 -6.20 -1.48
N ASN A 144 -12.28 -6.12 -0.35
CA ASN A 144 -12.42 -5.04 0.62
C ASN A 144 -12.00 -3.71 -0.01
N ALA A 145 -10.87 -3.69 -0.71
CA ALA A 145 -10.41 -2.51 -1.44
C ALA A 145 -11.41 -2.10 -2.53
N ILE A 146 -11.97 -3.05 -3.28
CA ILE A 146 -13.02 -2.78 -4.27
C ILE A 146 -14.25 -2.14 -3.61
N ALA A 147 -14.69 -2.65 -2.46
CA ALA A 147 -15.83 -2.10 -1.73
C ALA A 147 -15.60 -0.65 -1.28
N LEU A 148 -14.41 -0.33 -0.79
CA LEU A 148 -14.04 1.06 -0.42
C LEU A 148 -13.99 2.00 -1.63
N LEU A 149 -13.46 1.52 -2.76
CA LEU A 149 -13.41 2.31 -3.99
C LEU A 149 -14.82 2.58 -4.53
N LYS A 150 -15.70 1.58 -4.51
CA LYS A 150 -17.11 1.74 -4.87
C LYS A 150 -17.85 2.68 -3.92
N LEU A 151 -17.56 2.64 -2.63
CA LEU A 151 -18.09 3.61 -1.66
C LEU A 151 -17.66 5.04 -2.02
N ALA A 152 -16.37 5.27 -2.26
CA ALA A 152 -15.87 6.58 -2.67
C ALA A 152 -16.54 7.05 -3.99
N GLN A 153 -16.72 6.17 -4.96
CA GLN A 153 -17.42 6.47 -6.21
C GLN A 153 -18.90 6.81 -5.98
N ALA A 154 -19.59 6.09 -5.10
CA ALA A 154 -20.98 6.36 -4.75
C ALA A 154 -21.13 7.74 -4.09
N LEU A 155 -20.21 8.09 -3.19
CA LEU A 155 -20.18 9.40 -2.53
C LEU A 155 -19.96 10.57 -3.50
N ASN A 156 -19.25 10.34 -4.62
CA ASN A 156 -19.05 11.36 -5.66
C ASN A 156 -20.34 11.84 -6.36
N ARG A 157 -21.49 11.19 -6.14
CA ARG A 157 -22.80 11.72 -6.56
C ARG A 157 -23.31 12.85 -5.67
N PHE A 158 -22.78 13.00 -4.46
CA PHE A 158 -23.25 13.95 -3.45
C PHE A 158 -22.19 14.99 -3.10
N THR A 159 -20.93 14.58 -3.01
CA THR A 159 -19.81 15.47 -2.65
C THR A 159 -18.50 14.97 -3.25
N LYS A 160 -17.45 15.81 -3.30
CA LYS A 160 -16.15 15.36 -3.77
C LYS A 160 -15.56 14.35 -2.79
N PHE A 161 -15.34 13.12 -3.26
CA PHE A 161 -14.73 12.07 -2.46
C PHE A 161 -13.56 11.42 -3.20
N SER A 162 -12.48 11.12 -2.48
CA SER A 162 -11.31 10.41 -3.01
C SER A 162 -10.92 9.24 -2.13
N GLY A 163 -10.09 8.35 -2.65
CA GLY A 163 -9.51 7.23 -1.94
C GLY A 163 -8.00 7.20 -2.10
N MET A 164 -7.26 6.90 -1.03
CA MET A 164 -5.81 6.77 -1.05
C MET A 164 -5.33 5.50 -0.31
N PRO A 165 -4.66 4.56 -1.01
CA PRO A 165 -3.97 3.48 -0.32
C PRO A 165 -2.74 4.03 0.42
N MET A 166 -2.62 3.73 1.70
CA MET A 166 -1.48 4.10 2.55
C MET A 166 -0.30 3.17 2.27
N ARG A 167 0.40 3.43 1.15
CA ARG A 167 1.54 2.62 0.67
C ARG A 167 2.67 2.61 1.69
N GLY A 168 3.25 1.43 1.95
CA GLY A 168 4.25 1.21 3.00
C GLY A 168 5.62 1.79 2.69
N HIS A 169 6.49 1.01 2.04
CA HIS A 169 7.87 1.42 1.73
C HIS A 169 7.95 2.64 0.82
N GLY A 170 8.99 3.45 1.00
CA GLY A 170 9.16 4.76 0.34
C GLY A 170 9.11 4.75 -1.18
N ASN A 171 9.41 3.61 -1.83
CA ASN A 171 9.37 3.49 -3.30
C ASN A 171 8.56 2.29 -3.82
N VAL A 172 7.64 1.73 -3.03
CA VAL A 172 6.77 0.63 -3.49
C VAL A 172 5.81 1.08 -4.61
N VAL A 173 5.59 2.39 -4.75
CA VAL A 173 4.89 2.95 -5.92
C VAL A 173 5.81 3.00 -7.13
N GLY A 174 7.09 3.35 -6.96
CA GLY A 174 8.03 3.49 -8.07
C GLY A 174 8.29 2.18 -8.78
N ILE A 175 8.46 1.07 -8.06
CA ILE A 175 8.60 -0.25 -8.71
C ILE A 175 7.39 -0.59 -9.59
N ALA A 176 6.18 -0.30 -9.10
CA ALA A 176 4.95 -0.53 -9.86
C ALA A 176 4.86 0.39 -11.08
N GLN A 177 5.26 1.67 -10.95
CA GLN A 177 5.30 2.59 -12.09
C GLN A 177 6.30 2.12 -13.15
N VAL A 178 7.54 1.81 -12.75
CA VAL A 178 8.61 1.35 -13.65
C VAL A 178 8.20 0.10 -14.39
N LEU A 179 7.72 -0.93 -13.67
CA LEU A 179 7.26 -2.16 -14.29
C LEU A 179 6.09 -1.91 -15.24
N THR A 180 5.14 -1.05 -14.87
CA THR A 180 3.98 -0.76 -15.73
C THR A 180 4.41 -0.12 -17.04
N TRP A 181 5.27 0.90 -17.04
CA TRP A 181 5.68 1.54 -18.30
C TRP A 181 6.65 0.68 -19.12
N GLN A 182 7.42 -0.23 -18.49
CA GLN A 182 8.33 -1.13 -19.20
C GLN A 182 7.63 -2.36 -19.77
N THR A 183 6.58 -2.86 -19.09
CA THR A 183 6.02 -4.20 -19.35
C THR A 183 4.52 -4.21 -19.60
N GLY A 184 3.83 -3.10 -19.34
CA GLY A 184 2.37 -3.02 -19.27
C GLY A 184 1.76 -3.44 -17.93
N TYR A 185 2.55 -4.00 -17.00
CA TYR A 185 2.04 -4.61 -15.77
C TYR A 185 2.78 -4.18 -14.49
N PRO A 186 2.09 -4.03 -13.34
CA PRO A 186 2.68 -3.37 -12.17
C PRO A 186 3.47 -4.27 -11.19
N PHE A 187 3.31 -5.59 -11.25
CA PHE A 187 3.98 -6.59 -10.39
C PHE A 187 3.67 -8.00 -10.91
N ALA A 188 4.21 -9.07 -10.30
CA ALA A 188 3.90 -10.46 -10.68
C ALA A 188 4.01 -10.69 -12.20
N VAL A 189 5.10 -10.18 -12.80
CA VAL A 189 5.37 -10.24 -14.23
C VAL A 189 6.32 -11.40 -14.50
N ASN A 190 5.92 -12.30 -15.39
CA ASN A 190 6.69 -13.47 -15.80
C ASN A 190 7.21 -13.28 -17.24
N PHE A 191 8.51 -13.47 -17.44
CA PHE A 191 9.19 -13.36 -18.74
C PHE A 191 9.63 -14.70 -19.35
N SER A 192 9.22 -15.85 -18.78
CA SER A 192 9.70 -17.17 -19.19
C SER A 192 9.46 -17.51 -20.67
N ARG A 193 8.46 -16.89 -21.30
CA ARG A 193 8.13 -17.08 -22.73
C ARG A 193 8.77 -16.05 -23.66
N GLY A 194 9.66 -15.19 -23.15
CA GLY A 194 10.29 -14.12 -23.92
C GLY A 194 9.45 -12.85 -24.07
N TYR A 195 8.25 -12.80 -23.48
CA TYR A 195 7.37 -11.63 -23.43
C TYR A 195 6.66 -11.54 -22.07
N PRO A 196 6.23 -10.35 -21.61
CA PRO A 196 5.64 -10.19 -20.28
C PRO A 196 4.27 -10.85 -20.17
N ARG A 197 4.09 -11.69 -19.16
CA ARG A 197 2.80 -12.26 -18.73
C ARG A 197 2.49 -11.80 -17.31
N TYR A 198 1.24 -11.48 -17.03
CA TYR A 198 0.81 -10.97 -15.74
C TYR A 198 -0.35 -11.79 -15.19
N ASN A 199 -0.13 -12.40 -14.02
CA ASN A 199 -1.18 -13.12 -13.33
C ASN A 199 -0.88 -13.22 -11.82
N PRO A 200 -1.30 -12.24 -11.01
CA PRO A 200 -1.23 -12.34 -9.55
C PRO A 200 -2.01 -13.56 -9.05
N GLY A 201 -1.41 -14.33 -8.13
CA GLY A 201 -1.91 -15.65 -7.72
C GLY A 201 -1.15 -16.79 -8.41
N GLU A 202 -0.77 -16.59 -9.67
CA GLU A 202 0.14 -17.50 -10.38
C GLU A 202 1.59 -17.05 -10.18
N PHE A 203 1.92 -15.79 -10.48
CA PHE A 203 3.30 -15.27 -10.49
C PHE A 203 3.65 -14.36 -9.30
N SER A 204 2.84 -14.36 -8.23
CA SER A 204 3.23 -13.64 -7.01
C SER A 204 4.33 -14.42 -6.28
N VAL A 205 5.26 -13.71 -5.65
CA VAL A 205 6.37 -14.33 -4.90
C VAL A 205 5.89 -15.35 -3.88
N ALA A 206 4.85 -15.03 -3.09
CA ALA A 206 4.33 -15.93 -2.08
C ALA A 206 3.76 -17.21 -2.67
N ASP A 207 3.10 -17.11 -3.83
CA ASP A 207 2.46 -18.24 -4.51
C ASP A 207 3.51 -19.15 -5.17
N LEU A 208 4.44 -18.58 -5.94
CA LEU A 208 5.52 -19.30 -6.61
C LEU A 208 6.40 -20.09 -5.62
N VAL A 209 6.78 -19.43 -4.52
CA VAL A 209 7.64 -20.03 -3.49
C VAL A 209 6.86 -21.07 -2.69
N ALA A 210 5.61 -20.81 -2.32
CA ALA A 210 4.79 -21.78 -1.58
C ALA A 210 4.52 -23.07 -2.38
N ARG A 211 4.38 -22.96 -3.70
CA ARG A 211 4.23 -24.11 -4.62
C ARG A 211 5.57 -24.76 -5.01
N ARG A 212 6.70 -24.24 -4.50
CA ARG A 212 8.06 -24.73 -4.81
C ARG A 212 8.39 -24.73 -6.30
N GLU A 213 7.85 -23.78 -7.05
CA GLU A 213 8.08 -23.61 -8.49
C GLU A 213 9.40 -22.88 -8.79
N VAL A 214 10.00 -22.27 -7.76
CA VAL A 214 11.24 -21.50 -7.85
C VAL A 214 12.42 -22.37 -7.42
N ASP A 215 13.46 -22.42 -8.25
CA ASP A 215 14.72 -23.14 -8.04
C ASP A 215 15.88 -22.22 -7.60
N ALA A 216 15.77 -20.90 -7.80
CA ALA A 216 16.69 -19.90 -7.28
C ALA A 216 16.00 -18.55 -7.05
N ALA A 217 16.47 -17.77 -6.06
CA ALA A 217 15.91 -16.46 -5.74
C ALA A 217 16.98 -15.37 -5.68
N MET A 218 16.66 -14.19 -6.23
CA MET A 218 17.41 -12.95 -6.02
C MET A 218 16.51 -11.96 -5.30
N ILE A 219 16.85 -11.63 -4.05
CA ILE A 219 16.10 -10.71 -3.19
C ILE A 219 16.89 -9.42 -3.06
N MET A 220 16.24 -8.29 -3.33
CA MET A 220 16.88 -6.97 -3.34
C MET A 220 16.09 -5.98 -2.50
N ALA A 221 16.79 -5.27 -1.61
CA ALA A 221 16.24 -4.23 -0.74
C ALA A 221 14.96 -4.67 0.00
N ALA A 222 14.93 -5.92 0.43
CA ALA A 222 13.79 -6.56 1.09
C ALA A 222 14.24 -7.72 1.97
N ASP A 223 13.60 -7.85 3.13
CA ASP A 223 13.78 -9.02 4.00
C ASP A 223 12.65 -10.03 3.78
N ALA A 224 12.70 -10.75 2.66
CA ALA A 224 11.68 -11.72 2.26
C ALA A 224 11.52 -12.86 3.27
N VAL A 225 12.61 -13.38 3.82
CA VAL A 225 12.60 -14.48 4.79
C VAL A 225 11.94 -14.07 6.11
N GLY A 226 12.21 -12.85 6.59
CA GLY A 226 11.61 -12.32 7.82
C GLY A 226 10.13 -11.94 7.70
N HIS A 227 9.63 -11.68 6.48
CA HIS A 227 8.28 -11.11 6.27
C HIS A 227 7.30 -11.97 5.47
N LEU A 228 7.75 -13.05 4.82
CA LEU A 228 6.86 -14.00 4.15
C LEU A 228 6.28 -15.04 5.14
N PRO A 229 5.16 -15.71 4.79
CA PRO A 229 4.60 -16.77 5.63
C PRO A 229 5.62 -17.89 5.90
N GLY A 230 5.57 -18.51 7.08
CA GLY A 230 6.59 -19.47 7.53
C GLY A 230 6.95 -20.56 6.51
N ARG A 231 5.94 -21.24 5.94
CA ARG A 231 6.15 -22.27 4.89
C ARG A 231 6.84 -21.74 3.63
N THR A 232 6.57 -20.48 3.28
CA THR A 232 7.18 -19.80 2.14
C THR A 232 8.63 -19.45 2.46
N SER A 233 8.91 -18.94 3.66
CA SER A 233 10.26 -18.65 4.12
C SER A 233 11.13 -19.91 4.25
N GLU A 234 10.55 -21.06 4.64
CA GLU A 234 11.26 -22.35 4.67
C GLU A 234 11.76 -22.78 3.29
N HIS A 235 10.93 -22.66 2.25
CA HIS A 235 11.37 -22.99 0.89
C HIS A 235 12.48 -22.06 0.40
N LEU A 236 12.39 -20.76 0.69
CA LEU A 236 13.47 -19.80 0.37
C LEU A 236 14.81 -20.16 1.00
N ARG A 237 14.82 -20.72 2.22
CA ARG A 237 16.04 -21.20 2.90
C ARG A 237 16.63 -22.44 2.24
N SER A 238 15.85 -23.18 1.45
CA SER A 238 16.26 -24.46 0.85
C SER A 238 16.82 -24.35 -0.57
N ILE A 239 16.72 -23.17 -1.19
CA ILE A 239 17.16 -22.92 -2.58
C ILE A 239 18.32 -21.93 -2.61
N PRO A 240 19.15 -21.92 -3.68
CA PRO A 240 20.12 -20.86 -3.92
C PRO A 240 19.49 -19.47 -3.82
N LEU A 241 20.01 -18.64 -2.92
CA LEU A 241 19.48 -17.31 -2.64
C LEU A 241 20.60 -16.27 -2.71
N ILE A 242 20.41 -15.26 -3.56
CA ILE A 242 21.26 -14.07 -3.62
C ILE A 242 20.52 -12.93 -2.92
N ALA A 243 21.17 -12.30 -1.93
CA ALA A 243 20.65 -11.11 -1.27
C ALA A 243 21.48 -9.88 -1.67
N ILE A 244 20.81 -8.84 -2.17
CA ILE A 244 21.42 -7.53 -2.47
C ILE A 244 20.84 -6.53 -1.46
N ASP A 245 21.61 -6.23 -0.42
CA ASP A 245 21.11 -5.42 0.70
C ASP A 245 22.26 -4.65 1.38
N PRO A 246 22.05 -3.39 1.80
CA PRO A 246 23.03 -2.64 2.58
C PRO A 246 23.20 -3.14 4.03
N LYS A 247 22.28 -3.97 4.55
CA LYS A 247 22.26 -4.38 5.97
C LYS A 247 22.00 -5.87 6.14
N GLU A 248 22.39 -6.38 7.31
CA GLU A 248 22.02 -7.73 7.72
C GLU A 248 20.52 -7.82 8.03
N SER A 249 19.90 -8.90 7.58
CA SER A 249 18.49 -9.26 7.78
C SER A 249 18.33 -10.78 7.89
N ASP A 250 17.12 -11.27 8.17
CA ASP A 250 16.87 -12.71 8.18
C ASP A 250 17.09 -13.35 6.81
N THR A 251 16.92 -12.56 5.73
CA THR A 251 17.22 -12.97 4.36
C THR A 251 18.72 -13.08 4.10
N THR A 252 19.53 -12.11 4.52
CA THR A 252 20.99 -12.16 4.27
C THR A 252 21.65 -13.27 5.08
N LYS A 253 21.15 -13.58 6.28
CA LYS A 253 21.68 -14.66 7.14
C LYS A 253 21.58 -16.06 6.52
N VAL A 254 20.68 -16.25 5.57
CA VAL A 254 20.49 -17.54 4.87
C VAL A 254 20.85 -17.48 3.39
N ALA A 255 21.27 -16.31 2.90
CA ALA A 255 21.66 -16.15 1.51
C ALA A 255 22.94 -16.94 1.22
N THR A 256 22.98 -17.61 0.08
CA THR A 256 24.20 -18.23 -0.45
C THR A 256 25.23 -17.17 -0.83
N VAL A 257 24.76 -16.02 -1.34
CA VAL A 257 25.60 -14.87 -1.70
C VAL A 257 24.94 -13.60 -1.17
N VAL A 258 25.71 -12.79 -0.45
CA VAL A 258 25.30 -11.44 -0.04
C VAL A 258 26.16 -10.43 -0.80
N ILE A 259 25.51 -9.52 -1.51
CA ILE A 259 26.16 -8.41 -2.23
C ILE A 259 25.80 -7.11 -1.51
N PRO A 260 26.73 -6.51 -0.75
CA PRO A 260 26.49 -5.23 -0.10
C PRO A 260 26.42 -4.10 -1.12
N VAL A 261 25.49 -3.16 -0.89
CA VAL A 261 25.25 -2.01 -1.76
C VAL A 261 25.16 -0.71 -0.96
N ALA A 262 25.37 0.42 -1.64
CA ALA A 262 25.15 1.74 -1.08
C ALA A 262 23.65 1.94 -0.75
N GLN A 263 23.37 2.34 0.50
CA GLN A 263 22.00 2.61 0.95
C GLN A 263 21.33 3.70 0.08
N SER A 264 20.29 3.31 -0.64
CA SER A 264 19.41 4.23 -1.38
C SER A 264 18.89 5.37 -0.51
N ALA A 265 18.88 6.59 -1.05
CA ALA A 265 18.49 7.84 -0.38
C ALA A 265 19.38 8.29 0.80
N VAL A 266 20.52 7.64 1.01
CA VAL A 266 21.55 8.04 1.98
C VAL A 266 22.90 8.17 1.27
N ALA A 267 23.38 7.08 0.68
CA ALA A 267 24.65 7.04 -0.05
C ALA A 267 24.51 6.88 -1.57
N ALA A 268 23.28 6.63 -2.05
CA ALA A 268 22.95 6.62 -3.47
C ALA A 268 21.78 7.57 -3.76
N ALA A 269 21.94 8.42 -4.78
CA ALA A 269 20.87 9.27 -5.29
C ALA A 269 19.92 8.45 -6.18
N GLY A 270 18.69 8.92 -6.34
CA GLY A 270 17.70 8.21 -7.17
C GLY A 270 16.35 8.91 -7.22
N MET A 271 15.38 8.25 -7.84
CA MET A 271 13.99 8.73 -7.87
C MET A 271 13.11 7.81 -7.03
N GLN A 272 12.27 8.40 -6.18
CA GLN A 272 11.25 7.65 -5.46
C GLN A 272 9.86 8.24 -5.70
N TYR A 273 8.86 7.38 -5.80
CA TYR A 273 7.47 7.80 -5.91
C TYR A 273 6.78 7.66 -4.55
N ARG A 274 6.24 8.78 -4.06
CA ARG A 274 5.44 8.79 -2.83
C ARG A 274 4.10 8.05 -3.04
N MET A 275 3.39 7.77 -1.95
CA MET A 275 2.09 7.06 -1.97
C MET A 275 1.03 7.67 -2.90
N ASP A 276 1.12 8.97 -3.18
CA ASP A 276 0.25 9.72 -4.10
C ASP A 276 0.84 9.86 -5.50
N HIS A 277 1.80 9.01 -5.87
CA HIS A 277 2.43 8.93 -7.19
C HIS A 277 3.26 10.16 -7.59
N ILE A 278 3.58 11.07 -6.66
CA ILE A 278 4.49 12.18 -6.93
C ILE A 278 5.95 11.70 -6.92
N PRO A 279 6.72 11.90 -8.01
CA PRO A 279 8.14 11.57 -8.06
C PRO A 279 8.96 12.60 -7.28
N LEU A 280 9.84 12.12 -6.42
CA LEU A 280 10.74 12.89 -5.57
C LEU A 280 12.18 12.41 -5.76
N LYS A 281 13.04 13.33 -6.21
CA LYS A 281 14.48 13.07 -6.35
C LYS A 281 15.12 12.95 -4.97
N GLN A 282 15.65 11.78 -4.67
CA GLN A 282 16.46 11.51 -3.49
C GLN A 282 17.89 11.96 -3.73
N LYS A 283 18.49 12.56 -2.70
CA LYS A 283 19.87 13.05 -2.74
C LYS A 283 20.81 12.01 -2.12
N LYS A 284 22.03 11.97 -2.62
CA LYS A 284 23.17 11.40 -1.91
C LYS A 284 23.58 12.41 -0.84
N VAL A 285 23.72 11.95 0.39
CA VAL A 285 24.09 12.77 1.56
C VAL A 285 25.49 12.43 2.05
N VAL A 286 25.91 11.16 1.91
CA VAL A 286 27.23 10.67 2.30
C VAL A 286 27.82 9.77 1.22
N ASP A 287 29.13 9.56 1.24
CA ASP A 287 29.78 8.57 0.40
C ASP A 287 29.64 7.16 0.99
N SER A 288 29.74 6.14 0.13
CA SER A 288 29.78 4.74 0.53
C SER A 288 30.91 4.03 -0.23
N PRO A 289 31.62 3.09 0.42
CA PRO A 289 32.60 2.25 -0.27
C PRO A 289 31.95 1.18 -1.15
N TRP A 290 30.63 1.00 -1.07
CA TRP A 290 29.88 -0.02 -1.80
C TRP A 290 29.28 0.55 -3.10
N PRO A 291 29.15 -0.28 -4.16
CA PRO A 291 28.46 0.12 -5.38
C PRO A 291 26.96 0.34 -5.13
N THR A 292 26.32 1.08 -6.03
CA THR A 292 24.86 1.25 -6.04
C THR A 292 24.14 -0.02 -6.51
N ASP A 293 22.85 -0.15 -6.17
CA ASP A 293 21.97 -1.22 -6.67
C ASP A 293 22.04 -1.34 -8.20
N ARG A 294 22.11 -0.20 -8.90
CA ARG A 294 22.17 -0.12 -10.35
C ARG A 294 23.47 -0.70 -10.90
N GLU A 295 24.62 -0.31 -10.36
CA GLU A 295 25.93 -0.79 -10.83
C GLU A 295 26.06 -2.31 -10.63
N VAL A 296 25.56 -2.83 -9.50
CA VAL A 296 25.52 -4.28 -9.25
C VAL A 296 24.64 -4.98 -10.28
N LEU A 297 23.44 -4.47 -10.53
CA LEU A 297 22.53 -5.04 -11.53
C LEU A 297 23.11 -5.02 -12.94
N GLU A 298 23.73 -3.91 -13.36
CA GLU A 298 24.36 -3.78 -14.68
C GLU A 298 25.48 -4.83 -14.86
N GLN A 299 26.30 -5.05 -13.83
CA GLN A 299 27.34 -6.08 -13.85
C GLN A 299 26.77 -7.50 -13.92
N ILE A 300 25.73 -7.79 -13.12
CA ILE A 300 25.04 -9.09 -13.15
C ILE A 300 24.44 -9.34 -14.53
N ILE A 301 23.73 -8.37 -15.09
CA ILE A 301 23.12 -8.47 -16.43
C ILE A 301 24.19 -8.77 -17.48
N ALA A 302 25.30 -8.02 -17.49
CA ALA A 302 26.39 -8.23 -18.44
C ALA A 302 26.95 -9.66 -18.37
N LYS A 303 27.16 -10.19 -17.16
CA LYS A 303 27.64 -11.57 -16.95
C LYS A 303 26.62 -12.62 -17.38
N VAL A 304 25.35 -12.44 -17.04
CA VAL A 304 24.27 -13.37 -17.44
C VAL A 304 24.11 -13.39 -18.96
N VAL A 305 24.15 -12.23 -19.63
CA VAL A 305 24.09 -12.14 -21.09
C VAL A 305 25.30 -12.83 -21.73
N ALA A 306 26.52 -12.58 -21.22
CA ALA A 306 27.71 -13.26 -21.71
C ALA A 306 27.64 -14.79 -21.53
N MET A 307 27.12 -15.28 -20.40
CA MET A 307 26.93 -16.73 -20.18
C MET A 307 25.86 -17.33 -21.10
N LYS A 308 24.79 -16.59 -21.40
CA LYS A 308 23.75 -17.05 -22.33
C LYS A 308 24.19 -17.04 -23.79
N ASN A 309 25.00 -16.06 -24.17
CA ASN A 309 25.56 -15.92 -25.52
C ASN A 309 26.84 -16.73 -25.73
N GLY A 310 27.45 -17.22 -24.65
CA GLY A 310 28.67 -18.04 -24.63
C GLY A 310 28.40 -19.54 -24.58
N LYS A 311 27.23 -19.97 -25.03
CA LYS A 311 27.07 -21.26 -25.71
C LYS A 311 27.41 -21.07 -27.18
#